data_AF-A0A934ESR7-F1
#
_entry.id   AF-A0A934ESR7-F1
#
_cell.length_a   1.000
_cell.length_b   1.000
_cell.length_c   1.000
_cell.angle_alpha   90.00
_cell.angle_beta   90.00
_cell.angle_gamma   90.00
#
_symmetry.space_group_name_H-M   'P 1'
#
loop_
_entity.id
_entity.type
_entity.pdbx_description
1 polymer ?
#
loop_
_entity_poly.entity_id
_entity_poly.type
_entity_poly.pdbx_seq_one_letter_code
_entity_poly.pdbx_strand_id
1 'polypeptide(L)'
;MQITVDKTLEILSKDFNLSKEDILKEGLKYFLEKRLKEIKSEIYRITGKYKISSVEEFETLYREGKIEEKDSLADFHKLDHLEFKKEEIERLLREML
;
A
#
# COMPACT_ATOMS: atom_id res chain seq x y z
N MET A 1 -13.80 27.15 12.00
CA MET A 1 -15.05 26.46 11.63
C MET A 1 -14.72 24.98 11.47
N GLN A 2 -15.18 24.12 12.38
CA GLN A 2 -14.92 22.69 12.30
C GLN A 2 -16.00 22.08 11.41
N ILE A 3 -15.66 21.81 10.15
CA ILE A 3 -16.58 21.16 9.22
C ILE A 3 -16.59 19.66 9.58
N THR A 4 -17.77 19.11 9.82
CA THR A 4 -17.95 17.68 10.04
C THR A 4 -17.97 16.96 8.69
N VAL A 5 -17.52 15.69 8.65
CA VAL A 5 -17.48 14.88 7.42
C VAL A 5 -18.83 14.88 6.70
N ASP A 6 -19.93 14.80 7.45
CA ASP A 6 -21.28 14.78 6.89
C ASP A 6 -21.65 16.10 6.17
N LYS A 7 -21.28 17.26 6.73
CA LYS A 7 -21.49 18.55 6.06
C LYS A 7 -20.67 18.66 4.77
N THR A 8 -19.44 18.16 4.77
CA THR A 8 -18.61 18.11 3.55
C THR A 8 -19.25 17.23 2.49
N LEU A 9 -19.74 16.05 2.86
CA LEU A 9 -20.41 15.14 1.93
C LEU A 9 -21.69 15.75 1.35
N GLU A 10 -22.45 16.54 2.11
CA GLU A 10 -23.62 17.27 1.60
C GLU A 10 -23.25 18.31 0.55
N ILE A 11 -22.20 19.09 0.80
CA ILE A 11 -21.71 20.09 -0.15
C ILE A 11 -21.25 19.39 -1.43
N LEU A 12 -20.38 18.39 -1.31
CA LEU A 12 -19.85 17.66 -2.46
C LEU A 12 -20.97 16.94 -3.25
N SER A 13 -21.93 16.34 -2.57
CA SER A 13 -23.07 15.67 -3.22
C SER A 13 -23.87 16.65 -4.08
N LYS A 14 -24.13 17.86 -3.59
CA LYS A 14 -24.84 18.90 -4.34
C LYS A 14 -23.99 19.46 -5.48
N ASP A 15 -22.73 19.79 -5.23
CA ASP A 15 -21.85 20.44 -6.21
C ASP A 15 -21.50 19.52 -7.38
N PHE A 16 -21.28 18.23 -7.09
CA PHE A 16 -20.89 17.23 -8.08
C PHE A 16 -22.06 16.40 -8.62
N ASN A 17 -23.27 16.60 -8.09
CA ASN A 17 -24.48 15.84 -8.44
C ASN A 17 -24.27 14.31 -8.32
N LEU A 18 -23.59 13.88 -7.26
CA LEU A 18 -23.31 12.48 -6.92
C LEU A 18 -23.94 12.12 -5.59
N SER A 19 -24.23 10.84 -5.36
CA SER A 19 -24.69 10.41 -4.04
C SER A 19 -23.54 10.50 -3.02
N LYS A 20 -23.88 10.70 -1.73
CA LYS A 20 -22.88 10.64 -0.65
C LYS A 20 -22.15 9.29 -0.63
N GLU A 21 -22.85 8.22 -1.00
CA GLU A 21 -22.30 6.86 -1.06
C GLU A 21 -21.26 6.72 -2.17
N ASP A 22 -21.53 7.23 -3.37
CA ASP A 22 -20.58 7.21 -4.50
C ASP A 22 -19.31 7.98 -4.16
N ILE A 23 -19.45 9.18 -3.57
CA ILE A 23 -18.31 10.00 -3.13
C ILE A 23 -17.47 9.25 -2.09
N LEU A 24 -18.12 8.57 -1.14
CA LEU A 24 -17.41 7.76 -0.15
C LEU A 24 -16.71 6.57 -0.79
N LYS A 25 -17.37 5.86 -1.71
CA LYS A 25 -16.81 4.70 -2.41
C LYS A 25 -15.57 5.09 -3.21
N GLU A 26 -15.65 6.18 -3.97
CA GLU A 26 -14.52 6.74 -4.71
C GLU A 26 -13.39 7.19 -3.78
N GLY A 27 -13.72 7.87 -2.68
CA GLY A 27 -12.74 8.32 -1.69
C GLY A 27 -11.99 7.16 -1.02
N LEU A 28 -12.72 6.10 -0.64
CA LEU A 28 -12.13 4.89 -0.05
C LEU A 28 -11.26 4.14 -1.06
N LYS A 29 -11.73 3.99 -2.31
CA LYS A 29 -10.95 3.38 -3.39
C LYS A 29 -9.66 4.15 -3.64
N TYR A 30 -9.75 5.48 -3.80
CA TYR A 30 -8.59 6.34 -4.00
C TYR A 30 -7.61 6.26 -2.84
N PHE A 31 -8.11 6.23 -1.60
CA PHE A 31 -7.28 6.07 -0.41
C PHE A 31 -6.46 4.76 -0.46
N LEU A 32 -7.12 3.63 -0.76
CA LEU A 32 -6.45 2.33 -0.85
C LEU A 32 -5.45 2.29 -2.01
N GLU A 33 -5.81 2.79 -3.19
CA GLU A 33 -4.91 2.86 -4.36
C GLU A 33 -3.67 3.70 -4.08
N LYS A 34 -3.83 4.85 -3.40
CA LYS A 34 -2.71 5.70 -2.99
C LYS A 34 -1.78 4.96 -2.03
N ARG A 35 -2.33 4.29 -1.01
CA ARG A 35 -1.55 3.48 -0.06
C ARG A 35 -0.82 2.32 -0.75
N LEU A 36 -1.49 1.66 -1.68
CA LEU A 36 -0.88 0.59 -2.48
C LEU A 36 0.31 1.11 -3.29
N LYS A 37 0.19 2.29 -3.90
CA LYS A 37 1.28 2.93 -4.64
C LYS A 37 2.47 3.28 -3.75
N GLU A 38 2.22 3.80 -2.55
CA GLU A 38 3.26 4.09 -1.56
C GLU A 38 4.02 2.80 -1.16
N ILE A 39 3.30 1.73 -0.85
CA ILE A 39 3.87 0.42 -0.52
C ILE A 39 4.68 -0.15 -1.68
N LYS A 40 4.13 -0.16 -2.90
CA LYS A 40 4.82 -0.66 -4.10
C LYS A 40 6.11 0.09 -4.38
N SER A 41 6.11 1.41 -4.16
CA SER A 41 7.31 2.23 -4.33
C SER A 41 8.40 1.87 -3.33
N GLU A 42 8.02 1.59 -2.08
CA GLU A 42 8.96 1.19 -1.04
C GLU A 42 9.48 -0.24 -1.23
N ILE A 43 8.62 -1.17 -1.67
CA ILE A 43 9.04 -2.51 -2.12
C ILE A 43 10.08 -2.36 -3.23
N TYR A 44 9.79 -1.58 -4.29
CA TYR A 44 10.71 -1.35 -5.41
C TYR A 44 12.06 -0.78 -4.97
N ARG A 45 12.06 0.13 -3.99
CA ARG A 45 13.29 0.69 -3.41
C ARG A 45 14.15 -0.39 -2.75
N ILE A 46 13.55 -1.27 -1.95
CA ILE A 46 14.26 -2.35 -1.25
C ILE A 46 14.72 -3.41 -2.26
N THR A 47 13.80 -3.92 -3.08
CA THR A 47 14.11 -4.98 -4.05
C THR A 47 15.17 -4.52 -5.07
N GLY A 48 15.11 -3.26 -5.51
CA GLY A 48 16.13 -2.65 -6.37
C GLY A 48 17.52 -2.53 -5.73
N LYS A 49 17.60 -2.28 -4.42
CA LYS A 49 18.87 -2.23 -3.67
C LYS A 49 19.60 -3.57 -3.70
N TYR A 50 18.85 -4.68 -3.58
CA TYR A 50 19.41 -6.04 -3.53
C TYR A 50 19.35 -6.79 -4.87
N LYS A 51 18.74 -6.18 -5.90
CA LYS A 51 18.50 -6.79 -7.23
C LYS A 51 17.71 -8.09 -7.15
N ILE A 52 16.69 -8.09 -6.31
CA ILE A 52 15.76 -9.21 -6.09
C ILE A 52 14.35 -8.79 -6.51
N SER A 53 13.40 -9.72 -6.47
CA SER A 53 12.00 -9.49 -6.79
C SER A 53 11.06 -9.69 -5.60
N SER A 54 11.48 -10.41 -4.56
CA SER A 54 10.63 -10.74 -3.40
C SER A 54 11.41 -11.06 -2.13
N VAL A 55 10.70 -11.22 -1.00
CA VAL A 55 11.30 -11.67 0.26
C VAL A 55 11.93 -13.06 0.15
N GLU A 56 11.36 -13.98 -0.64
CA GLU A 56 11.91 -15.34 -0.81
C GLU A 56 13.25 -15.32 -1.57
N GLU A 57 13.42 -14.41 -2.52
CA GLU A 57 14.71 -14.19 -3.16
C GLU A 57 15.72 -13.59 -2.18
N PHE A 58 15.28 -12.73 -1.26
CA PHE A 58 16.11 -12.20 -0.18
C PHE A 58 16.66 -13.34 0.70
N GLU A 59 15.80 -14.29 1.10
CA GLU A 59 16.23 -15.47 1.87
C GLU A 59 17.21 -16.35 1.10
N THR A 60 17.05 -16.42 -0.22
CA THR A 60 17.98 -17.16 -1.09
C THR A 60 19.37 -16.53 -1.05
N LEU A 61 19.46 -15.19 -1.06
CA LEU A 61 20.74 -14.49 -0.91
C LEU A 61 21.42 -14.77 0.44
N TYR A 62 20.64 -14.86 1.54
CA TYR A 62 21.18 -15.28 2.83
C TYR A 62 21.72 -16.72 2.80
N ARG A 63 20.93 -17.65 2.27
CA ARG A 63 21.32 -19.07 2.15
C ARG A 63 22.57 -19.29 1.32
N GLU A 64 22.77 -18.48 0.28
CA GLU A 64 23.95 -18.51 -0.58
C GLU A 64 25.14 -17.71 -0.01
N GLY A 65 24.97 -17.04 1.14
CA GLY A 65 26.01 -16.20 1.75
C GLY A 65 26.37 -14.97 0.92
N LYS A 66 25.48 -14.52 0.03
CA LYS A 66 25.71 -13.34 -0.84
C LYS A 66 25.54 -12.02 -0.10
N ILE A 67 24.81 -12.04 1.02
CA ILE A 67 24.56 -10.88 1.88
C ILE A 67 24.61 -11.30 3.36
N GLU A 68 24.99 -10.38 4.25
CA GLU A 68 25.04 -10.61 5.69
C GLU A 68 23.79 -10.07 6.39
N GLU A 69 23.22 -10.86 7.31
CA GLU A 69 22.01 -10.47 8.08
C GLU A 69 22.22 -9.19 8.88
N LYS A 70 23.40 -9.00 9.49
CA LYS A 70 23.70 -7.86 10.37
C LYS A 70 23.34 -6.51 9.74
N ASP A 71 23.58 -6.35 8.43
CA ASP A 71 23.39 -5.09 7.73
C ASP A 71 22.10 -5.05 6.89
N SER A 72 21.41 -6.18 6.72
CA SER A 72 20.27 -6.31 5.80
C SER A 72 18.97 -6.82 6.44
N LEU A 73 19.01 -7.25 7.71
CA LEU A 73 17.86 -7.76 8.47
C LEU A 73 16.70 -6.76 8.56
N ALA A 74 17.01 -5.46 8.72
CA ALA A 74 15.98 -4.42 8.79
C ALA A 74 15.22 -4.26 7.46
N ASP A 75 15.92 -4.34 6.32
CA ASP A 75 15.30 -4.27 5.01
C ASP A 75 14.53 -5.58 4.69
N PHE A 76 15.02 -6.73 5.14
CA PHE A 76 14.31 -8.01 5.05
C PHE A 76 12.96 -7.98 5.76
N HIS A 77 12.92 -7.67 7.06
CA HIS A 77 11.66 -7.59 7.81
C HIS A 77 10.71 -6.54 7.26
N LYS A 78 11.27 -5.45 6.74
CA LYS A 78 10.46 -4.40 6.12
C LYS A 78 9.84 -4.87 4.81
N LEU A 79 10.58 -5.60 3.98
CA LEU A 79 10.08 -6.15 2.73
C LEU A 79 8.95 -7.15 2.99
N ASP A 80 9.16 -8.10 3.90
CA ASP A 80 8.15 -9.09 4.32
C ASP A 80 6.82 -8.43 4.72
N HIS A 81 6.88 -7.45 5.62
CA HIS A 81 5.71 -6.70 6.06
C HIS A 81 5.03 -5.91 4.95
N LEU A 82 5.81 -5.34 4.02
CA LEU A 82 5.28 -4.58 2.90
C LEU A 82 4.59 -5.49 1.88
N GLU A 83 5.13 -6.67 1.62
CA GLU A 83 4.52 -7.67 0.74
C GLU A 83 3.19 -8.16 1.30
N PHE A 84 3.15 -8.52 2.60
CA PHE A 84 1.90 -8.85 3.27
C PHE A 84 0.86 -7.72 3.18
N LYS A 85 1.26 -6.48 3.50
CA LYS A 85 0.34 -5.32 3.42
C LYS A 85 -0.14 -5.02 2.00
N LYS A 86 0.71 -5.22 1.00
CA LYS A 86 0.34 -5.06 -0.41
C LYS A 86 -0.79 -6.04 -0.74
N GLU A 87 -0.66 -7.30 -0.35
CA GLU A 87 -1.69 -8.32 -0.59
C GLU A 87 -3.01 -7.99 0.11
N GLU A 88 -2.97 -7.54 1.36
CA GLU A 88 -4.15 -7.10 2.11
C GLU A 88 -4.90 -5.97 1.39
N ILE A 89 -4.19 -4.93 0.94
CA ILE A 89 -4.82 -3.81 0.22
C ILE A 89 -5.34 -4.25 -1.15
N GLU A 90 -4.60 -5.10 -1.87
CA GLU A 90 -5.06 -5.64 -3.15
C GLU A 90 -6.30 -6.52 -2.97
N ARG A 91 -6.43 -7.25 -1.85
CA ARG A 91 -7.66 -7.99 -1.51
C ARG A 91 -8.82 -7.05 -1.26
N LEU A 92 -8.64 -6.03 -0.43
CA LEU A 92 -9.70 -5.04 -0.15
C LEU A 92 -10.17 -4.33 -1.42
N LEU A 93 -9.25 -3.94 -2.31
CA LEU A 93 -9.61 -3.32 -3.59
C LEU A 93 -10.40 -4.27 -4.51
N ARG A 94 -10.10 -5.57 -4.50
CA ARG A 94 -10.88 -6.57 -5.25
C ARG A 94 -12.27 -6.79 -4.69
N GLU A 95 -12.45 -6.75 -3.37
CA GLU A 95 -13.76 -6.90 -2.72
C GLU A 95 -14.66 -5.67 -2.92
N MET A 96 -14.08 -4.51 -3.25
CA MET A 96 -14.80 -3.26 -3.52
C MET A 96 -15.21 -3.07 -4.98
N LEU A 97 -14.67 -3.87 -5.91
CA LEU A 97 -14.96 -3.86 -7.34
C LEU A 97 -15.93 -4.99 -7.71
#